data_AF-I3I4J2-F1
#
_entry.id   AF-I3I4J2-F1
#
_cell.length_a   1.000
_cell.length_b   1.000
_cell.length_c   1.000
_cell.angle_alpha   90.00
_cell.angle_beta   90.00
_cell.angle_gamma   90.00
#
_symmetry.space_group_name_H-M   'P 1'
#
loop_
_entity.id
_entity.type
_entity.pdbx_description
1 polymer ?
#
loop_
_entity_poly.entity_id
_entity_poly.type
_entity_poly.pdbx_seq_one_letter_code
_entity_poly.pdbx_strand_id
1 'polypeptide(L)'
;MINVAILSKIRRWYFRDKLSLREIARRTGFSRNTVRRYLRDEISEPAYPKRQTTSKLDAFADKLAQWLSYAARTPRKQHRSLKQMHADLCPLGFEG
;
A
#
# COMPACT_ATOMS: atom_id res chain seq x y z
N MET A 1 0.36 -13.32 -4.57
CA MET A 1 -0.62 -12.79 -3.60
C MET A 1 -1.64 -13.87 -3.28
N ILE A 2 -1.82 -14.23 -2.01
CA ILE A 2 -2.94 -15.09 -1.59
C ILE A 2 -4.13 -14.18 -1.35
N ASN A 3 -5.26 -14.47 -1.98
CA ASN A 3 -6.51 -13.74 -1.74
C ASN A 3 -7.36 -14.45 -0.67
N VAL A 4 -8.38 -13.76 -0.17
CA VAL A 4 -9.29 -14.25 0.86
C VAL A 4 -9.97 -15.58 0.45
N ALA A 5 -10.28 -15.74 -0.84
CA ALA A 5 -10.90 -16.96 -1.36
C ALA A 5 -9.99 -18.20 -1.23
N ILE A 6 -8.69 -18.05 -1.49
CA ILE A 6 -7.72 -19.15 -1.37
C ILE A 6 -7.46 -19.49 0.10
N LEU A 7 -7.40 -18.50 0.98
CA LEU A 7 -7.25 -18.73 2.43
C LEU A 7 -8.43 -19.54 3.00
N SER A 8 -9.66 -19.20 2.60
CA SER A 8 -10.87 -19.93 3.00
C SER A 8 -10.86 -21.39 2.52
N LYS A 9 -10.33 -21.66 1.33
CA LYS A 9 -10.16 -23.04 0.82
C LYS A 9 -9.14 -23.83 1.65
N ILE A 10 -7.98 -23.24 1.94
CA ILE A 10 -6.93 -23.85 2.77
C ILE A 10 -7.46 -24.20 4.16
N ARG A 11 -8.21 -23.28 4.80
CA ARG A 11 -8.81 -23.52 6.12
C ARG A 11 -9.88 -24.61 6.08
N ARG A 12 -10.77 -24.60 5.09
CA ARG A 12 -11.78 -25.66 4.94
C ARG A 12 -11.11 -27.03 4.81
N TRP A 13 -10.10 -27.15 3.95
CA TRP A 13 -9.37 -28.39 3.75
C TRP A 13 -8.67 -28.88 5.01
N TYR A 14 -8.11 -27.99 5.82
CA TYR A 14 -7.41 -28.36 7.06
C TYR A 14 -8.37 -28.66 8.23
N PHE A 15 -9.34 -27.79 8.49
CA PHE A 15 -10.21 -27.91 9.66
C PHE A 15 -11.38 -28.87 9.45
N ARG A 16 -12.02 -28.84 8.27
CA ARG A 16 -13.21 -29.65 7.93
C ARG A 16 -12.81 -30.99 7.31
N ASP A 17 -12.00 -30.94 6.26
CA ASP A 17 -11.66 -32.14 5.49
C ASP A 17 -10.43 -32.89 6.03
N LYS A 18 -9.82 -32.36 7.12
CA LYS A 18 -8.66 -32.92 7.84
C LYS A 18 -7.48 -33.31 6.94
N LEU A 19 -7.31 -32.61 5.81
CA LEU A 19 -6.23 -32.85 4.87
C LEU A 19 -4.88 -32.45 5.48
N SER A 20 -3.84 -33.24 5.17
CA SER A 20 -2.49 -32.94 5.65
C SER A 20 -1.95 -31.65 5.03
N LEU A 21 -1.06 -30.95 5.75
CA LEU A 21 -0.37 -29.76 5.25
C LEU A 21 0.34 -30.00 3.90
N ARG A 22 0.84 -31.23 3.65
CA ARG A 22 1.50 -31.61 2.40
C ARG A 22 0.50 -31.72 1.24
N GLU A 23 -0.68 -32.26 1.51
CA GLU A 23 -1.76 -32.39 0.53
C GLU A 23 -2.24 -31.02 0.07
N ILE A 24 -2.45 -30.11 1.02
CA ILE A 24 -2.88 -28.73 0.76
C ILE A 24 -1.81 -27.98 -0.04
N ALA A 25 -0.53 -28.14 0.31
CA ALA A 25 0.58 -27.54 -0.43
C ALA A 25 0.61 -28.01 -1.90
N ARG A 26 0.43 -29.31 -2.15
CA ARG A 26 0.42 -29.86 -3.51
C ARG A 26 -0.76 -29.34 -4.35
N ARG A 27 -1.94 -29.22 -3.75
CA ARG A 27 -3.16 -28.75 -4.44
C ARG A 27 -3.19 -27.24 -4.68
N THR A 28 -2.56 -26.46 -3.81
CA THR A 28 -2.53 -25.00 -3.91
C THR A 28 -1.29 -24.45 -4.62
N GLY A 29 -0.24 -25.25 -4.77
CA GLY A 29 1.04 -24.82 -5.32
C GLY A 29 1.86 -23.93 -4.37
N PHE A 30 1.40 -23.73 -3.13
CA PHE A 30 2.15 -22.98 -2.13
C PHE A 30 3.10 -23.86 -1.33
N SER A 31 4.20 -23.27 -0.86
CA SER A 31 5.11 -23.97 0.05
C SER A 31 4.37 -24.40 1.33
N ARG A 32 4.78 -25.54 1.90
CA ARG A 32 4.27 -26.03 3.18
C ARG A 32 4.41 -24.98 4.29
N ASN A 33 5.47 -24.18 4.27
CA ASN A 33 5.72 -23.13 5.25
C ASN A 33 4.69 -22.00 5.13
N THR A 34 4.32 -21.65 3.89
CA THR A 34 3.26 -20.68 3.58
C THR A 34 1.93 -21.17 4.14
N VAL A 35 1.53 -22.41 3.83
CA VAL A 35 0.28 -23.01 4.34
C VAL A 35 0.27 -23.04 5.87
N ARG A 36 1.37 -23.45 6.50
CA ARG A 36 1.51 -23.47 7.97
C ARG A 36 1.36 -22.08 8.59
N ARG A 37 1.98 -21.04 8.01
CA ARG A 37 1.87 -19.66 8.49
C ARG A 37 0.42 -19.18 8.46
N TYR A 38 -0.27 -19.37 7.34
CA TYR A 38 -1.66 -18.94 7.16
C TYR A 38 -2.70 -19.71 7.99
N LEU A 39 -2.36 -20.90 8.48
CA LEU A 39 -3.19 -21.64 9.43
C LEU A 39 -2.97 -21.22 10.89
N ARG A 40 -1.85 -20.58 11.21
CA ARG A 40 -1.56 -20.04 12.54
C ARG A 40 -2.15 -18.65 12.73
N ASP A 41 -2.06 -17.82 11.69
CA ASP A 41 -2.55 -16.45 11.74
C ASP A 41 -4.05 -16.46 11.41
N GLU A 42 -4.91 -16.37 12.42
CA GLU A 42 -6.37 -16.35 12.26
C GLU A 42 -6.85 -15.15 11.42
N ILE A 43 -6.05 -14.09 11.34
CA ILE A 43 -6.32 -12.89 10.58
C ILE A 43 -5.01 -12.45 9.93
N SER A 44 -4.94 -12.55 8.61
CA SER A 44 -3.92 -11.84 7.84
C SER A 44 -4.43 -11.76 6.41
N GLU A 45 -5.33 -10.81 6.15
CA GLU A 45 -5.17 -10.10 4.89
C GLU A 45 -3.69 -9.74 4.75
N PRO A 46 -3.02 -10.02 3.63
CA PRO A 46 -1.64 -9.62 3.45
C PRO A 46 -1.58 -8.09 3.56
N ALA A 47 -1.28 -7.60 4.76
CA ALA A 47 -1.08 -6.19 5.03
C ALA A 47 0.27 -5.83 4.41
N TYR A 48 0.22 -5.39 3.16
CA TYR A 48 1.38 -4.79 2.53
C TYR A 48 1.71 -3.53 3.33
N PRO A 49 2.92 -3.41 3.92
CA PRO A 49 3.31 -2.16 4.53
C PRO A 49 3.19 -1.08 3.46
N LYS A 50 2.57 0.04 3.83
CA LYS A 50 2.42 1.17 2.91
C LYS A 50 3.81 1.55 2.43
N ARG A 51 4.04 1.54 1.13
CA ARG A 51 5.35 1.82 0.54
C ARG A 51 5.76 3.23 0.98
N GLN A 52 6.74 3.33 1.87
CA GLN A 52 7.36 4.61 2.22
C GLN A 52 8.43 4.89 1.18
N THR A 53 8.05 5.56 0.09
CA THR A 53 9.04 6.20 -0.78
C THR A 53 9.31 7.57 -0.20
N THR A 54 10.50 7.78 0.36
CA THR A 54 10.97 9.13 0.70
C THR A 54 11.06 9.92 -0.60
N SER A 55 10.12 10.83 -0.81
CA SER A 55 10.14 11.75 -1.94
C SER A 55 10.90 13.00 -1.54
N LYS A 56 11.67 13.59 -2.48
CA LYS A 56 12.33 14.89 -2.24
C LYS A 56 11.31 16.01 -1.93
N LEU A 57 10.05 15.78 -2.29
CA LEU A 57 8.93 16.68 -2.04
C LEU A 57 8.34 16.53 -0.62
N ASP A 58 8.71 15.48 0.13
CA ASP A 58 8.15 15.24 1.47
C ASP A 58 8.49 16.38 2.43
N ALA A 59 9.69 16.97 2.30
CA ALA A 59 10.10 18.15 3.07
C ALA A 59 9.26 19.40 2.79
N PHE A 60 8.57 19.46 1.65
CA PHE A 60 7.77 20.59 1.21
C PHE A 60 6.25 20.28 1.20
N ALA A 61 5.86 19.09 1.68
CA ALA A 61 4.48 18.59 1.58
C ALA A 61 3.47 19.52 2.24
N ASP A 62 3.77 20.04 3.43
CA ASP A 62 2.87 20.95 4.16
C ASP A 62 2.66 22.26 3.40
N LYS A 63 3.72 22.81 2.80
CA LYS A 63 3.66 24.07 2.05
C LYS A 63 2.88 23.90 0.75
N LEU A 64 3.10 22.80 0.04
CA LEU A 64 2.34 22.44 -1.16
C LEU A 64 0.86 22.22 -0.82
N ALA A 65 0.56 21.55 0.28
CA ALA A 65 -0.81 21.35 0.75
C ALA A 65 -1.52 22.67 1.05
N GLN A 66 -0.83 23.64 1.67
CA GLN A 66 -1.37 24.99 1.89
C GLN A 66 -1.67 25.72 0.59
N TRP A 67 -0.75 25.69 -0.39
CA TRP A 67 -0.97 26.33 -1.69
C TRP A 67 -2.13 25.72 -2.46
N LEU A 68 -2.26 24.39 -2.44
CA LEU A 68 -3.39 23.69 -3.07
C LEU A 68 -4.71 24.00 -2.36
N SER A 69 -4.71 24.05 -1.02
CA SER A 69 -5.89 24.41 -0.23
C SER A 69 -6.36 25.84 -0.51
N TYR A 70 -5.41 26.77 -0.69
CA TYR A 70 -5.71 28.14 -1.10
C TYR A 70 -6.26 28.22 -2.53
N ALA A 71 -5.67 27.48 -3.46
CA ALA A 71 -6.15 27.39 -4.84
C ALA A 71 -7.58 26.82 -4.89
N ALA A 72 -7.88 25.79 -4.09
CA ALA A 72 -9.23 25.22 -4.04
C ALA A 72 -10.32 26.22 -3.62
N ARG A 73 -9.95 27.28 -2.88
CA ARG A 73 -10.87 28.32 -2.38
C ARG A 73 -10.94 29.56 -3.28
N THR A 74 -10.06 29.67 -4.28
CA THR A 74 -9.94 30.84 -5.15
C THR A 74 -10.35 30.53 -6.59
N PRO A 75 -10.79 31.53 -7.37
CA PRO A 75 -11.10 31.34 -8.79
C PRO A 75 -9.85 30.94 -9.58
N ARG A 76 -10.03 30.14 -10.65
CA ARG A 76 -8.93 29.58 -11.47
C ARG A 76 -7.88 30.59 -11.93
N LYS A 77 -8.27 31.85 -12.16
CA LYS A 77 -7.35 32.93 -12.58
C LYS A 77 -6.30 33.29 -11.52
N GLN A 78 -6.55 32.96 -10.25
CA GLN A 78 -5.65 33.21 -9.11
C GLN A 78 -4.88 31.96 -8.69
N HIS A 79 -5.05 30.84 -9.40
CA HIS A 79 -4.33 29.60 -9.09
C HIS A 79 -2.86 29.76 -9.45
N ARG A 80 -1.98 29.35 -8.53
CA ARG A 80 -0.55 29.20 -8.84
C ARG A 80 -0.40 28.08 -9.86
N SER A 81 0.28 28.35 -10.96
CA SER A 81 0.67 27.31 -11.91
C SER A 81 1.78 26.42 -11.34
N LEU A 82 1.93 25.21 -11.87
CA LEU A 82 3.02 24.30 -11.47
C LEU A 82 4.41 24.93 -11.64
N LYS A 83 4.61 25.74 -12.68
CA LYS A 83 5.87 26.46 -12.90
C LYS A 83 6.14 27.50 -11.80
N GLN A 84 5.11 28.20 -11.34
CA GLN A 84 5.22 29.15 -10.23
C GLN A 84 5.50 28.42 -8.92
N MET A 85 4.79 27.32 -8.64
CA MET A 85 5.06 26.50 -7.45
C MET A 85 6.49 25.96 -7.45
N HIS A 86 7.00 25.49 -8.59
CA HIS A 86 8.39 25.06 -8.72
C HIS A 86 9.37 26.21 -8.48
N ALA A 87 9.14 27.38 -9.09
CA ALA A 87 9.96 28.57 -8.90
C ALA A 87 9.96 29.04 -7.44
N ASP A 88 8.84 28.90 -6.73
CA ASP A 88 8.71 29.21 -5.31
C ASP A 88 9.37 28.16 -4.40
N LEU A 89 9.54 26.92 -4.89
CA LEU A 89 10.22 25.83 -4.17
C LEU A 89 11.75 25.89 -4.29
N CYS A 90 12.30 26.29 -5.44
CA CYS A 90 13.74 26.43 -5.64
C CYS A 90 14.45 27.29 -4.55
N PRO A 91 13.97 28.50 -4.17
CA PRO A 91 14.61 29.29 -3.11
C PRO A 91 14.46 28.67 -1.72
N LEU A 92 13.58 27.68 -1.54
CA LEU A 92 13.42 26.94 -0.30
C LEU A 92 14.37 25.72 -0.21
N GLY A 93 15.25 25.55 -1.20
CA GLY A 93 16.20 24.45 -1.25
C GLY A 93 15.70 23.22 -2.02
N PHE A 94 14.67 23.35 -2.86
CA PHE A 94 14.28 22.27 -3.76
C PHE A 94 15.23 22.19 -4.97
N GLU A 95 16.03 21.13 -5.04
CA GLU A 95 17.05 20.91 -6.09
C GLU A 95 16.54 20.10 -7.30
N GLY A 96 15.28 19.65 -7.29
CA GLY A 96 14.70 18.78 -8.33
C GLY A 96 14.60 17.31 -7.94
#